data_AF-A0A5C0ZQD2-F1
#
_entry.id   AF-A0A5C0ZQD2-F1
#
_cell.length_a   1.000
_cell.length_b   1.000
_cell.length_c   1.000
_cell.angle_alpha   90.00
_cell.angle_beta   90.00
_cell.angle_gamma   90.00
#
_symmetry.space_group_name_H-M   'P 1'
#
loop_
_entity.id
_entity.type
_entity.pdbx_description
1 polymer ?
#
loop_
_entity_poly.entity_id
_entity_poly.type
_entity_poly.pdbx_seq_one_letter_code
_entity_poly.pdbx_strand_id
1 'polypeptide(L)'
;MLIIVLGGIKFDSSVSEWLSSLSTFATLMVAVYALFQWKEQKQYDVQVEALSVLRVSADVVRNLRNPISSSGEINEKFFNAMNTELEQGKMSQNVIHEIYVFQSRMLRHEEDLKRVYQMKERLWATFGDNHYLTNSFETIAKRIKDINNAYHKYAIANQMKDNLDKDMVRTELANARKIMYGMSGDEISKELDDIISKADSLKKRKPTLF
;
A
#
# COMPACT_ATOMS: atom_id res chain seq x y z
N MET A 1 -65.83 4.48 16.15
CA MET A 1 -65.53 3.04 16.15
C MET A 1 -66.06 2.46 14.84
N LEU A 2 -65.20 2.33 13.83
CA LEU A 2 -65.61 1.88 12.50
C LEU A 2 -65.23 0.40 12.38
N ILE A 3 -66.23 -0.49 12.35
CA ILE A 3 -66.04 -1.93 12.18
C ILE A 3 -66.29 -2.22 10.69
N ILE A 4 -65.23 -2.50 9.94
CA ILE A 4 -65.35 -3.01 8.57
C ILE A 4 -65.56 -4.53 8.70
N VAL A 5 -66.76 -5.00 8.36
CA VAL A 5 -67.14 -6.42 8.37
C VAL A 5 -67.08 -6.95 6.94
N LEU A 6 -65.96 -7.58 6.58
CA LEU A 6 -65.90 -8.52 5.46
C LEU A 6 -65.67 -9.90 6.07
N GLY A 7 -66.69 -10.77 6.02
CA GLY A 7 -66.55 -12.19 6.35
C GLY A 7 -66.22 -12.51 7.82
N GLY A 8 -67.09 -12.10 8.77
CA GLY A 8 -67.31 -12.84 10.01
C GLY A 8 -66.18 -12.99 11.04
N ILE A 9 -64.99 -12.42 10.81
CA ILE A 9 -63.90 -12.39 11.80
C ILE A 9 -63.71 -10.93 12.21
N LYS A 10 -64.21 -10.56 13.41
CA LYS A 10 -63.86 -9.29 14.05
C LYS A 10 -62.40 -9.40 14.50
N PHE A 11 -61.48 -8.87 13.70
CA PHE A 11 -60.12 -8.63 14.18
C PHE A 11 -60.17 -7.46 15.17
N ASP A 12 -59.91 -7.76 16.43
CA ASP A 12 -59.74 -6.76 17.47
C ASP A 12 -58.56 -5.84 17.09
N SER A 13 -58.69 -4.53 17.32
CA SER A 13 -57.65 -3.56 16.92
C SER A 13 -56.30 -3.85 17.57
N SER A 14 -56.34 -4.46 18.76
CA SER A 14 -55.18 -4.98 19.50
C SER A 14 -54.38 -6.04 18.72
N VAL A 15 -55.05 -6.92 17.96
CA VAL A 15 -54.41 -7.96 17.14
C VAL A 15 -53.75 -7.34 15.91
N SER A 16 -54.39 -6.33 15.31
CA SER A 16 -53.79 -5.56 14.19
C SER A 16 -52.55 -4.79 14.63
N GLU A 17 -52.58 -4.16 15.80
CA GLU A 17 -51.42 -3.44 16.37
C GLU A 17 -50.27 -4.39 16.73
N TRP A 18 -50.59 -5.58 17.27
CA TRP A 18 -49.60 -6.61 17.58
C TRP A 18 -48.94 -7.18 16.32
N LEU A 19 -49.73 -7.51 15.28
CA LEU A 19 -49.20 -7.98 13.99
C LEU A 19 -48.37 -6.91 13.29
N SER A 20 -48.80 -5.64 13.34
CA SER A 20 -48.02 -4.52 12.82
C SER A 20 -46.68 -4.41 13.57
N SER A 21 -46.68 -4.50 14.89
CA SER A 21 -45.46 -4.44 15.71
C SER A 21 -44.50 -5.61 15.41
N LEU A 22 -45.04 -6.82 15.25
CA LEU A 22 -44.28 -8.00 14.85
C LEU A 22 -43.67 -7.84 13.45
N SER A 23 -44.43 -7.29 12.51
CA SER A 23 -43.94 -7.01 11.15
C SER A 23 -42.82 -5.97 11.13
N THR A 24 -42.92 -4.92 11.95
CA THR A 24 -41.88 -3.90 12.13
C THR A 24 -40.62 -4.51 12.73
N PHE A 25 -40.76 -5.36 13.76
CA PHE A 25 -39.63 -6.06 14.37
C PHE A 25 -38.94 -7.00 13.37
N ALA A 26 -39.70 -7.80 12.63
CA ALA A 26 -39.17 -8.67 11.58
C ALA A 26 -38.44 -7.87 10.49
N THR A 27 -39.00 -6.74 10.07
CA THR A 27 -38.37 -5.85 9.07
C THR A 27 -37.07 -5.25 9.59
N LEU A 28 -37.02 -4.83 10.85
CA LEU A 28 -35.80 -4.34 11.50
C LEU A 28 -34.71 -5.42 11.54
N MET A 29 -35.07 -6.66 11.89
CA MET A 29 -34.13 -7.79 11.89
C MET A 29 -33.57 -8.07 10.49
N VAL A 30 -34.42 -8.05 9.45
CA VAL A 30 -33.98 -8.19 8.05
C VAL A 30 -33.07 -7.03 7.64
N ALA A 31 -33.41 -5.80 8.00
CA ALA A 31 -32.60 -4.62 7.69
C ALA A 31 -31.22 -4.68 8.37
N VAL A 32 -31.18 -5.08 9.64
CA VAL A 32 -29.93 -5.29 10.39
C VAL A 32 -29.08 -6.36 9.73
N TYR A 33 -29.68 -7.51 9.36
CA TYR A 33 -28.96 -8.58 8.67
C TYR A 33 -28.42 -8.12 7.31
N ALA A 34 -29.22 -7.41 6.51
CA ALA A 34 -28.79 -6.86 5.24
C ALA A 34 -27.63 -5.86 5.38
N LEU A 35 -27.64 -5.03 6.43
CA LEU A 35 -26.53 -4.11 6.74
C LEU A 35 -25.25 -4.86 7.12
N PHE A 36 -25.36 -5.95 7.89
CA PHE A 36 -24.21 -6.80 8.21
C PHE A 36 -23.62 -7.44 6.96
N GLN A 37 -24.45 -8.06 6.11
CA GLN A 37 -24.03 -8.65 4.84
C GLN A 37 -23.38 -7.63 3.90
N TRP A 38 -23.96 -6.44 3.79
CA TRP A 38 -23.38 -5.36 2.99
C TRP A 38 -22.01 -4.92 3.52
N LYS A 39 -21.86 -4.82 4.85
CA LYS A 39 -20.58 -4.48 5.48
C LYS A 39 -19.53 -5.55 5.20
N GLU A 40 -19.87 -6.83 5.33
CA GLU A 40 -18.97 -7.95 5.06
C GLU A 40 -18.53 -7.98 3.59
N GLN A 41 -19.46 -7.81 2.65
CA GLN A 41 -19.13 -7.74 1.23
C GLN A 41 -18.17 -6.58 0.94
N LYS A 42 -18.43 -5.40 1.50
CA LYS A 42 -17.55 -4.23 1.31
C LYS A 42 -16.15 -4.48 1.86
N GLN A 43 -16.03 -5.14 3.01
CA GLN A 43 -14.74 -5.53 3.58
C GLN A 43 -14.02 -6.54 2.67
N TYR A 44 -14.74 -7.54 2.15
CA TYR A 44 -14.18 -8.51 1.21
C TYR A 44 -13.65 -7.85 -0.06
N ASP A 45 -14.40 -6.94 -0.67
CA ASP A 45 -13.98 -6.25 -1.89
C ASP A 45 -12.68 -5.45 -1.66
N VAL A 46 -12.57 -4.77 -0.51
CA VAL A 46 -11.34 -4.06 -0.10
C VAL A 46 -10.16 -5.03 0.06
N GLN A 47 -10.38 -6.22 0.63
CA GLN A 47 -9.31 -7.22 0.77
C GLN A 47 -8.82 -7.72 -0.58
N VAL A 48 -9.74 -8.02 -1.51
CA VAL A 48 -9.37 -8.50 -2.86
C VAL A 48 -8.56 -7.44 -3.61
N GLU A 49 -9.01 -6.18 -3.55
CA GLU A 49 -8.29 -5.06 -4.15
C GLU A 49 -6.91 -4.89 -3.52
N ALA A 50 -6.82 -4.92 -2.18
CA ALA A 50 -5.57 -4.82 -1.45
C ALA A 50 -4.57 -5.91 -1.84
N LEU A 51 -5.01 -7.17 -1.96
CA LEU A 51 -4.16 -8.28 -2.39
C LEU A 51 -3.59 -8.07 -3.80
N SER A 52 -4.36 -7.47 -4.71
CA SER A 52 -3.90 -7.16 -6.07
C SER A 52 -2.83 -6.05 -6.07
N VAL A 53 -3.05 -4.99 -5.29
CA VAL A 53 -2.14 -3.85 -5.18
C VAL A 53 -0.85 -4.25 -4.46
N LEU A 54 -0.93 -5.16 -3.48
CA LEU A 54 0.21 -5.57 -2.66
C LEU A 54 1.36 -6.18 -3.49
N ARG A 55 1.03 -7.02 -4.48
CA ARG A 55 2.03 -7.64 -5.36
C ARG A 55 2.75 -6.59 -6.21
N VAL A 56 1.98 -5.70 -6.85
CA VAL A 56 2.53 -4.57 -7.62
C VAL A 56 3.42 -3.71 -6.73
N SER A 57 2.99 -3.44 -5.50
CA SER A 57 3.72 -2.62 -4.54
C SER A 57 5.07 -3.22 -4.14
N ALA A 58 5.12 -4.55 -3.93
CA ALA A 58 6.37 -5.26 -3.66
C ALA A 58 7.33 -5.21 -4.86
N ASP A 59 6.80 -5.33 -6.08
CA ASP A 59 7.59 -5.23 -7.30
C ASP A 59 8.14 -3.83 -7.51
N VAL A 60 7.39 -2.77 -7.17
CA VAL A 60 7.91 -1.39 -7.14
C VAL A 60 9.13 -1.29 -6.22
N VAL A 61 9.05 -1.82 -4.99
CA VAL A 61 10.19 -1.82 -4.06
C VAL A 61 11.40 -2.54 -4.66
N ARG A 62 11.20 -3.70 -5.28
CA ARG A 62 12.29 -4.43 -5.95
C ARG A 62 12.88 -3.63 -7.11
N ASN A 63 12.05 -2.96 -7.89
CA ASN A 63 12.47 -2.17 -9.05
C ASN A 63 13.28 -0.94 -8.63
N LEU A 64 12.83 -0.22 -7.60
CA LEU A 64 13.58 0.88 -6.99
C LEU A 64 14.95 0.43 -6.47
N ARG A 65 15.06 -0.84 -6.05
CA ARG A 65 16.30 -1.43 -5.52
C ARG A 65 17.16 -2.17 -6.55
N ASN A 66 16.78 -2.17 -7.82
CA ASN A 66 17.48 -2.97 -8.83
C ASN A 66 18.85 -2.34 -9.19
N PRO A 67 19.97 -3.09 -9.08
CA PRO A 67 21.30 -2.56 -9.43
C PRO A 67 21.57 -2.48 -10.96
N ILE A 68 20.68 -2.96 -11.83
CA ILE A 68 20.92 -3.04 -13.30
C ILE A 68 21.08 -1.65 -13.98
N SER A 69 21.92 -1.69 -15.02
CA SER A 69 22.67 -0.64 -15.73
C SER A 69 21.93 0.65 -16.05
N SER A 70 22.55 1.72 -15.59
CA SER A 70 22.33 3.14 -15.81
C SER A 70 22.00 3.58 -17.25
N SER A 71 22.49 2.92 -18.30
CA SER A 71 22.35 3.45 -19.66
C SER A 71 20.90 3.45 -20.16
N GLY A 72 20.33 4.64 -20.39
CA GLY A 72 19.06 4.84 -21.11
C GLY A 72 17.79 4.89 -20.25
N GLU A 73 17.90 4.77 -18.92
CA GLU A 73 16.73 4.78 -18.02
C GLU A 73 16.32 6.17 -17.49
N ILE A 74 17.08 7.21 -17.80
CA ILE A 74 16.84 8.56 -17.29
C ILE A 74 15.74 9.22 -18.12
N ASN A 75 14.68 9.67 -17.45
CA ASN A 75 13.60 10.43 -18.08
C ASN A 75 14.13 11.77 -18.61
N GLU A 76 13.64 12.21 -19.77
CA GLU A 76 14.06 13.46 -20.41
C GLU A 76 13.99 14.68 -19.48
N LYS A 77 13.00 14.73 -18.57
CA LYS A 77 12.86 15.78 -17.56
C LYS A 77 14.08 15.91 -16.64
N PHE A 78 14.77 14.80 -16.39
CA PHE A 78 15.94 14.74 -15.52
C PHE A 78 17.26 14.82 -16.28
N PHE A 79 17.25 14.55 -17.59
CA PHE A 79 18.46 14.55 -18.41
C PHE A 79 19.15 15.92 -18.47
N ASN A 80 18.37 17.00 -18.63
CA ASN A 80 18.91 18.36 -18.66
C ASN A 80 19.49 18.81 -17.31
N ALA A 81 18.82 18.45 -16.21
CA ALA A 81 19.28 18.73 -14.85
C ALA A 81 20.58 17.97 -14.55
N MET A 82 20.64 16.70 -14.95
CA MET A 82 21.83 15.86 -14.85
C MET A 82 23.03 16.46 -15.59
N ASN A 83 22.86 16.87 -16.85
CA ASN A 83 23.94 17.46 -17.64
C ASN A 83 24.47 18.76 -17.02
N THR A 84 23.57 19.59 -16.50
CA THR A 84 23.96 20.83 -15.80
C THR A 84 24.79 20.53 -14.55
N GLU A 85 24.44 19.51 -13.77
CA GLU A 85 25.21 19.11 -12.58
C GLU A 85 26.56 18.46 -12.93
N LEU A 86 26.62 17.71 -14.03
CA LEU A 86 27.86 17.15 -14.57
C LEU A 86 28.83 18.26 -14.99
N GLU A 87 28.34 19.28 -15.71
CA GLU A 87 29.13 20.45 -16.11
C GLU A 87 29.64 21.25 -14.92
N GLN A 88 28.85 21.33 -13.84
CA GLN A 88 29.25 22.00 -12.59
C GLN A 88 30.28 21.21 -11.77
N GLY A 89 30.58 19.95 -12.13
CA GLY A 89 31.60 19.13 -11.47
C GLY A 89 31.33 18.83 -9.98
N LYS A 90 30.07 18.94 -9.52
CA LYS A 90 29.72 18.83 -8.09
C LYS A 90 29.92 17.43 -7.51
N MET A 91 29.82 16.38 -8.34
CA MET A 91 29.88 14.98 -7.94
C MET A 91 30.43 14.13 -9.09
N SER A 92 30.89 12.90 -8.79
CA SER A 92 31.33 11.97 -9.84
C SER A 92 30.17 11.59 -10.76
N GLN A 93 30.47 11.41 -12.06
CA GLN A 93 29.47 11.06 -13.08
C GLN A 93 28.64 9.83 -12.71
N ASN A 94 29.27 8.80 -12.14
CA ASN A 94 28.58 7.58 -11.72
C ASN A 94 27.55 7.83 -10.61
N VAL A 95 27.88 8.67 -9.63
CA VAL A 95 26.97 9.01 -8.52
C VAL A 95 25.78 9.82 -9.00
N ILE A 96 26.03 10.85 -9.80
CA ILE A 96 24.98 11.68 -10.42
C ILE A 96 24.04 10.77 -11.22
N HIS A 97 24.62 9.89 -12.03
CA HIS A 97 23.85 8.96 -12.84
C HIS A 97 22.97 8.02 -11.99
N GLU A 98 23.51 7.42 -10.92
CA GLU A 98 22.74 6.53 -10.02
C GLU A 98 21.53 7.27 -9.39
N ILE A 99 21.71 8.52 -8.97
CA ILE A 99 20.65 9.34 -8.36
C ILE A 99 19.53 9.63 -9.37
N TYR A 100 19.88 10.07 -10.58
CA TYR A 100 18.89 10.45 -11.59
C TYR A 100 18.15 9.25 -12.21
N VAL A 101 18.77 8.07 -12.25
CA VAL A 101 18.08 6.81 -12.57
C VAL A 101 17.02 6.49 -11.53
N PHE A 102 17.36 6.61 -10.25
CA PHE A 102 16.40 6.40 -9.17
C PHE A 102 15.23 7.39 -9.23
N GLN A 103 15.49 8.68 -9.44
CA GLN A 103 14.43 9.68 -9.61
C GLN A 103 13.51 9.36 -10.80
N SER A 104 14.09 8.86 -11.89
CA SER A 104 13.32 8.43 -13.07
C SER A 104 12.48 7.19 -12.77
N ARG A 105 12.96 6.24 -11.96
CA ARG A 105 12.19 5.08 -11.49
C ARG A 105 11.05 5.50 -10.56
N MET A 106 11.30 6.42 -9.63
CA MET A 106 10.27 7.00 -8.77
C MET A 106 9.16 7.67 -9.58
N LEU A 107 9.52 8.44 -10.62
CA LEU A 107 8.56 9.07 -11.52
C LEU A 107 7.76 8.05 -12.34
N ARG A 108 8.40 6.98 -12.84
CA ARG A 108 7.71 5.90 -13.57
C ARG A 108 6.66 5.19 -12.71
N HIS A 109 6.92 5.04 -11.42
CA HIS A 109 6.02 4.38 -10.48
C HIS A 109 5.14 5.36 -9.68
N GLU A 110 5.03 6.63 -10.07
CA GLU A 110 4.29 7.64 -9.30
C GLU A 110 2.83 7.21 -9.02
N GLU A 111 2.15 6.65 -10.02
CA GLU A 111 0.78 6.17 -9.86
C GLU A 111 0.68 4.97 -8.91
N ASP A 112 1.61 4.01 -9.02
CA ASP A 112 1.64 2.84 -8.14
C ASP A 112 1.92 3.25 -6.69
N LEU A 113 2.85 4.19 -6.49
CA LEU A 113 3.16 4.76 -5.18
C LEU A 113 1.92 5.44 -4.57
N LYS A 114 1.18 6.24 -5.35
CA LYS A 114 -0.09 6.82 -4.90
C LYS A 114 -1.10 5.74 -4.50
N ARG A 115 -1.21 4.66 -5.28
CA ARG A 115 -2.09 3.52 -4.96
C ARG A 115 -1.69 2.82 -3.67
N VAL A 116 -0.40 2.67 -3.37
CA VAL A 116 0.07 2.11 -2.09
C VAL A 116 -0.45 2.93 -0.91
N TYR A 117 -0.28 4.26 -0.95
CA TYR A 117 -0.73 5.13 0.14
C TYR A 117 -2.26 5.16 0.25
N GLN A 118 -2.98 5.24 -0.87
CA GLN A 118 -4.45 5.20 -0.86
C GLN A 118 -4.98 3.88 -0.30
N MET A 119 -4.39 2.75 -0.68
CA MET A 119 -4.79 1.45 -0.18
C MET A 119 -4.49 1.30 1.31
N LYS A 120 -3.34 1.80 1.78
CA LYS A 120 -3.00 1.86 3.21
C LYS A 120 -4.09 2.58 4.01
N GLU A 121 -4.47 3.79 3.61
CA GLU A 121 -5.51 4.59 4.30
C GLU A 121 -6.87 3.89 4.27
N ARG A 122 -7.23 3.28 3.14
CA ARG A 122 -8.50 2.55 3.00
C ARG A 122 -8.55 1.30 3.87
N LEU A 123 -7.45 0.56 3.97
CA LEU A 123 -7.32 -0.60 4.85
C LEU A 123 -7.40 -0.20 6.32
N TRP A 124 -6.71 0.87 6.70
CA TRP A 124 -6.79 1.44 8.04
C TRP A 124 -8.23 1.82 8.41
N ALA A 125 -8.93 2.53 7.52
CA ALA A 125 -10.33 2.92 7.75
C ALA A 125 -11.30 1.72 7.80
N THR A 126 -10.97 0.61 7.14
CA THR A 126 -11.85 -0.56 7.02
C THR A 126 -11.60 -1.61 8.12
N PHE A 127 -10.35 -1.81 8.53
CA PHE A 127 -9.92 -2.89 9.43
C PHE A 127 -9.13 -2.42 10.66
N GLY A 128 -8.70 -1.16 10.71
CA GLY A 128 -7.85 -0.62 11.78
C GLY A 128 -6.36 -0.97 11.65
N ASP A 129 -5.60 -0.58 12.68
CA ASP A 129 -4.13 -0.67 12.71
C ASP A 129 -3.60 -2.10 12.73
N ASN A 130 -4.24 -3.00 13.48
CA ASN A 130 -3.69 -4.34 13.74
C ASN A 130 -3.96 -5.36 12.62
N HIS A 131 -4.61 -4.94 11.53
CA HIS A 131 -4.92 -5.84 10.43
C HIS A 131 -3.66 -6.13 9.60
N TYR A 132 -3.44 -7.41 9.28
CA TYR A 132 -2.24 -7.87 8.57
C TYR A 132 -2.00 -7.11 7.24
N LEU A 133 -3.05 -6.82 6.47
CA LEU A 133 -2.91 -6.04 5.24
C LEU A 133 -2.50 -4.59 5.52
N THR A 134 -3.04 -3.95 6.56
CA THR A 134 -2.66 -2.59 6.98
C THR A 134 -1.16 -2.55 7.29
N ASN A 135 -0.69 -3.48 8.12
CA ASN A 135 0.73 -3.61 8.48
C ASN A 135 1.61 -3.88 7.25
N SER A 136 1.15 -4.71 6.31
CA SER A 136 1.91 -5.02 5.09
C SER A 136 2.10 -3.78 4.21
N PHE A 137 1.04 -2.98 4.04
CA PHE A 137 1.12 -1.72 3.29
C PHE A 137 1.94 -0.65 4.02
N GLU A 138 1.90 -0.62 5.34
CA GLU A 138 2.76 0.25 6.14
C GLU A 138 4.24 -0.11 5.98
N THR A 139 4.58 -1.41 6.04
CA THR A 139 5.93 -1.90 5.77
C THR A 139 6.40 -1.49 4.37
N ILE A 140 5.60 -1.70 3.33
CA ILE A 140 5.97 -1.32 1.96
C ILE A 140 6.20 0.19 1.85
N ALA A 141 5.29 1.01 2.36
CA ALA A 141 5.43 2.46 2.38
C ALA A 141 6.69 2.91 3.13
N LYS A 142 7.01 2.26 4.24
CA LYS A 142 8.24 2.48 5.00
C LYS A 142 9.47 2.13 4.16
N ARG A 143 9.49 1.00 3.46
CA ARG A 143 10.62 0.63 2.59
C ARG A 143 10.84 1.60 1.45
N ILE A 144 9.79 2.07 0.79
CA ILE A 144 9.88 3.13 -0.24
C ILE A 144 10.55 4.37 0.34
N LYS A 145 10.12 4.82 1.53
CA LYS A 145 10.70 5.98 2.22
C LYS A 145 12.16 5.74 2.60
N ASP A 146 12.47 4.57 3.16
CA ASP A 146 13.84 4.20 3.56
C ASP A 146 14.79 4.21 2.36
N ILE A 147 14.36 3.68 1.21
CA ILE A 147 15.12 3.70 -0.04
C ILE A 147 15.35 5.13 -0.49
N ASN A 148 14.30 5.96 -0.57
CA ASN A 148 14.43 7.36 -0.97
C ASN A 148 15.41 8.13 -0.06
N ASN A 149 15.30 7.93 1.25
CA ASN A 149 16.21 8.53 2.21
C ASN A 149 17.65 8.03 2.05
N ALA A 150 17.84 6.75 1.71
CA ALA A 150 19.15 6.19 1.46
C ALA A 150 19.82 6.81 0.22
N TYR A 151 19.06 7.03 -0.87
CA TYR A 151 19.57 7.75 -2.05
C TYR A 151 19.96 9.20 -1.72
N HIS A 152 19.17 9.91 -0.90
CA HIS A 152 19.54 11.26 -0.45
C HIS A 152 20.80 11.27 0.42
N LYS A 153 20.90 10.36 1.39
CA LYS A 153 22.10 10.21 2.23
C LYS A 153 23.33 9.87 1.39
N TYR A 154 23.17 8.99 0.40
CA TYR A 154 24.22 8.63 -0.53
C TYR A 154 24.73 9.84 -1.34
N ALA A 155 23.83 10.69 -1.82
CA ALA A 155 24.18 11.92 -2.51
C ALA A 155 25.00 12.87 -1.61
N ILE A 156 24.50 13.15 -0.40
CA ILE A 156 25.13 14.05 0.57
C ILE A 156 26.52 13.53 0.99
N ALA A 157 26.62 12.25 1.35
CA ALA A 157 27.87 11.64 1.78
C ALA A 157 28.94 11.65 0.66
N ASN A 158 28.54 11.54 -0.62
CA ASN A 158 29.47 11.68 -1.74
C ASN A 158 29.95 13.13 -1.93
N GLN A 159 29.10 14.14 -1.69
CA GLN A 159 29.51 15.55 -1.76
C GLN A 159 30.47 15.93 -0.63
N MET A 160 30.32 15.32 0.55
CA MET A 160 31.13 15.64 1.73
C MET A 160 32.37 14.77 1.88
N LYS A 161 32.62 13.83 0.95
CA LYS A 161 33.68 12.81 1.06
C LYS A 161 35.09 13.38 1.25
N ASP A 162 35.34 14.59 0.76
CA ASP A 162 36.64 15.26 0.87
C ASP A 162 36.79 16.12 2.14
N ASN A 163 35.70 16.36 2.88
CA ASN A 163 35.64 17.29 4.02
C ASN A 163 35.36 16.62 5.39
N LEU A 164 35.08 15.32 5.42
CA LEU A 164 34.71 14.57 6.63
C LEU A 164 35.66 13.38 6.87
N ASP A 165 35.58 12.82 8.08
CA ASP A 165 36.28 11.59 8.44
C ASP A 165 35.92 10.47 7.43
N LYS A 166 36.97 9.95 6.77
CA LYS A 166 36.85 8.97 5.69
C LYS A 166 36.19 7.67 6.14
N ASP A 167 36.36 7.27 7.40
CA ASP A 167 35.80 6.00 7.90
C ASP A 167 34.31 6.12 8.19
N MET A 168 33.87 7.27 8.72
CA MET A 168 32.46 7.58 8.93
C MET A 168 31.71 7.67 7.59
N VAL A 169 32.24 8.44 6.63
CA VAL A 169 31.64 8.57 5.29
C VAL A 169 31.56 7.22 4.58
N ARG A 170 32.61 6.39 4.66
CA ARG A 170 32.63 5.06 4.06
C ARG A 170 31.54 4.16 4.65
N THR A 171 31.34 4.21 5.96
CA THR A 171 30.31 3.44 6.66
C THR A 171 28.90 3.89 6.26
N GLU A 172 28.66 5.19 6.21
CA GLU A 172 27.36 5.74 5.78
C GLU A 172 27.04 5.38 4.32
N LEU A 173 28.02 5.50 3.41
CA LEU A 173 27.86 5.11 2.00
C LEU A 173 27.57 3.61 1.87
N ALA A 174 28.26 2.76 2.63
CA ALA A 174 28.03 1.32 2.62
C ALA A 174 26.63 0.96 3.13
N ASN A 175 26.17 1.61 4.20
CA ASN A 175 24.84 1.40 4.76
C ASN A 175 23.73 1.89 3.80
N ALA A 176 23.91 3.06 3.19
CA ALA A 176 22.97 3.57 2.19
C ALA A 176 22.86 2.61 1.00
N ARG A 177 23.99 2.12 0.46
CA ARG A 177 24.01 1.17 -0.65
C ARG A 177 23.32 -0.15 -0.35
N LYS A 178 23.41 -0.67 0.88
CA LYS A 178 22.67 -1.89 1.30
C LYS A 178 21.15 -1.71 1.25
N ILE A 179 20.66 -0.51 1.57
CA ILE A 179 19.22 -0.20 1.51
C ILE A 179 18.82 0.05 0.05
N MET A 180 19.61 0.84 -0.67
CA MET A 180 19.36 1.21 -2.06
C MET A 180 19.36 0.02 -3.00
N TYR A 181 20.23 -0.98 -2.81
CA TYR A 181 20.37 -2.09 -3.73
C TYR A 181 19.98 -3.42 -3.10
N GLY A 182 19.19 -4.20 -3.84
CA GLY A 182 18.86 -5.56 -3.48
C GLY A 182 20.10 -6.46 -3.50
N MET A 183 20.39 -7.15 -2.39
CA MET A 183 21.39 -8.21 -2.34
C MET A 183 20.70 -9.57 -2.20
N SER A 184 21.29 -10.62 -2.75
CA SER A 184 20.74 -11.97 -2.61
C SER A 184 20.53 -12.32 -1.12
N GLY A 185 19.30 -12.66 -0.75
CA GLY A 185 18.93 -13.03 0.62
C GLY A 185 18.84 -11.88 1.61
N ASP A 186 18.75 -10.62 1.15
CA ASP A 186 18.57 -9.48 2.04
C ASP A 186 17.22 -9.50 2.79
N GLU A 187 17.21 -8.84 3.96
CA GLU A 187 16.06 -8.83 4.87
C GLU A 187 14.81 -8.21 4.24
N ILE A 188 14.99 -7.18 3.41
CA ILE A 188 13.87 -6.49 2.73
C ILE A 188 13.21 -7.44 1.73
N SER A 189 13.97 -8.19 0.94
CA SER A 189 13.43 -9.14 -0.04
C SER A 189 12.71 -10.28 0.66
N LYS A 190 13.28 -10.82 1.75
CA LYS A 190 12.63 -11.83 2.58
C LYS A 190 11.31 -11.32 3.19
N GLU A 191 11.30 -10.09 3.68
CA GLU A 191 10.10 -9.44 4.22
C GLU A 191 9.02 -9.28 3.15
N LEU A 192 9.39 -8.86 1.93
CA LEU A 192 8.47 -8.77 0.80
C LEU A 192 7.92 -10.16 0.39
N ASP A 193 8.78 -11.18 0.37
CA ASP A 193 8.37 -12.55 0.04
C ASP A 193 7.41 -13.12 1.10
N ASP A 194 7.66 -12.86 2.38
CA ASP A 194 6.75 -13.24 3.47
C ASP A 194 5.39 -12.52 3.34
N ILE A 195 5.40 -11.23 3.00
CA ILE A 195 4.19 -10.46 2.73
C ILE A 195 3.40 -11.08 1.56
N ILE A 196 4.05 -11.38 0.44
CA ILE A 196 3.37 -11.97 -0.73
C ILE A 196 2.85 -13.39 -0.41
N SER A 197 3.64 -14.20 0.29
CA SER A 197 3.27 -15.56 0.66
C SER A 197 2.04 -15.60 1.56
N LYS A 198 2.00 -14.74 2.58
CA LYS A 198 0.83 -14.58 3.47
C LYS A 198 -0.39 -14.09 2.72
N ALA A 199 -0.24 -13.11 1.81
CA ALA A 199 -1.31 -12.67 0.93
C ALA A 199 -1.89 -13.79 0.05
N ASP A 200 -1.02 -14.64 -0.51
CA ASP A 200 -1.44 -15.78 -1.34
C ASP A 200 -2.17 -16.86 -0.54
N SER A 201 -1.80 -17.03 0.73
CA SER A 201 -2.52 -17.93 1.65
C SER A 201 -3.94 -17.46 1.95
N LEU A 202 -4.15 -16.13 2.03
CA LEU A 202 -5.47 -15.52 2.27
C LEU A 202 -6.38 -15.67 1.05
N LYS A 203 -5.85 -15.54 -0.16
CA LYS A 203 -6.62 -15.73 -1.41
C LYS A 203 -7.23 -17.14 -1.52
N LYS A 204 -6.57 -18.15 -0.96
CA LYS A 204 -7.05 -19.55 -0.97
C LYS A 204 -8.20 -19.82 0.00
N ARG A 205 -8.39 -18.95 1.00
CA ARG A 205 -9.52 -19.01 1.93
C ARG A 205 -10.67 -18.19 1.34
N LYS A 206 -11.48 -18.81 0.47
CA LYS A 206 -12.78 -18.23 0.12
C LYS A 206 -13.58 -18.03 1.42
N PRO A 207 -14.30 -16.92 1.60
CA PRO A 207 -15.38 -16.91 2.56
C PRO A 207 -16.42 -17.90 2.04
N THR A 208 -16.63 -18.98 2.79
CA THR A 208 -17.90 -19.69 2.73
C THR A 208 -18.98 -18.70 3.12
N LEU A 209 -19.65 -18.14 2.11
CA LEU A 209 -20.94 -17.49 2.25
C LEU A 209 -21.90 -18.56 2.79
N PHE A 210 -22.26 -18.44 4.06
CA PHE A 210 -23.40 -19.13 4.67
C PHE A 210 -24.44 -18.09 5.04
#